data_AF-A0A7W1HB55-F1
#
_entry.id   AF-A0A7W1HB55-F1
#
_cell.length_a   1.000
_cell.length_b   1.000
_cell.length_c   1.000
_cell.angle_alpha   90.00
_cell.angle_beta   90.00
_cell.angle_gamma   90.00
#
_symmetry.space_group_name_H-M   'P 1'
#
loop_
_entity.id
_entity.type
_entity.pdbx_description
1 polymer ?
#
loop_
_entity_poly.entity_id
_entity_poly.type
_entity_poly.pdbx_seq_one_letter_code
_entity_poly.pdbx_strand_id
1 'polypeptide(L)'
;METRRSTEALKASPRMFDSRFLDFFSRVHPIVPALIFVPAILGSFLTAVGRMPDEKAIAWALAGYLLWTLTEYWMHRLVFHFEPEEGIGARLHWIIHGVHHDHPNDPMRLVM
;
A
#
# COMPACT_ATOMS: atom_id res chain seq x y z
N MET A 1 1.60 14.89 -32.06
CA MET A 1 2.02 15.56 -30.81
C MET A 1 1.20 15.09 -29.59
N GLU A 2 0.27 14.14 -29.76
CA GLU A 2 -0.69 13.68 -28.75
C GLU A 2 -0.17 12.55 -27.85
N THR A 3 0.81 11.77 -28.32
CA THR A 3 1.37 10.62 -27.58
C THR A 3 2.38 10.99 -26.49
N ARG A 4 3.01 12.17 -26.52
CA ARG A 4 3.94 12.62 -25.46
C ARG A 4 3.23 13.10 -24.18
N ARG A 5 1.93 13.40 -24.24
CA ARG A 5 1.13 13.79 -23.07
C ARG A 5 0.75 12.60 -22.18
N SER A 6 0.82 11.35 -22.64
CA SER A 6 0.39 10.19 -21.84
C SER A 6 1.48 9.69 -20.89
N THR A 7 2.75 9.58 -21.29
CA THR A 7 3.80 9.01 -20.42
C THR A 7 4.17 9.91 -19.25
N GLU A 8 4.26 11.22 -19.47
CA GLU A 8 4.52 12.18 -18.40
C GLU A 8 3.36 12.23 -17.40
N ALA A 9 2.11 12.13 -17.88
CA ALA A 9 0.94 12.06 -17.01
C ALA A 9 0.95 10.79 -16.14
N LEU A 10 1.28 9.63 -16.70
CA LEU A 10 1.33 8.38 -15.94
C LEU A 10 2.40 8.38 -14.85
N LYS A 11 3.45 9.19 -14.99
CA LYS A 11 4.56 9.34 -14.03
C LYS A 11 4.42 10.56 -13.10
N ALA A 12 3.41 11.39 -13.31
CA ALA A 12 3.27 12.63 -12.57
C ALA A 12 3.02 12.34 -11.08
N SER A 13 3.60 13.15 -10.21
CA SER A 13 3.39 13.07 -8.76
C SER A 13 2.70 14.35 -8.26
N PRO A 14 1.38 14.52 -8.56
CA PRO A 14 0.67 15.75 -8.21
C PRO A 14 0.66 15.97 -6.70
N ARG A 15 0.47 17.21 -6.24
CA ARG A 15 0.34 17.43 -4.79
C ARG A 15 -0.93 16.79 -4.27
N MET A 16 -0.80 15.99 -3.22
CA MET A 16 -1.94 15.41 -2.53
C MET A 16 -2.49 16.41 -1.51
N PHE A 17 -1.67 17.25 -0.87
CA PHE A 17 -2.12 18.22 0.12
C PHE A 17 -1.60 19.63 -0.15
N ASP A 18 -2.41 20.65 0.22
CA ASP A 18 -2.03 22.06 0.15
C ASP A 18 -0.87 22.40 1.09
N SER A 19 -0.78 21.68 2.22
CA SER A 19 0.37 21.76 3.12
C SER A 19 1.57 21.00 2.54
N ARG A 20 2.71 21.67 2.43
CA ARG A 20 3.98 21.04 2.04
C ARG A 20 4.42 19.96 3.01
N PHE A 21 4.10 20.14 4.30
CA PHE A 21 4.44 19.18 5.34
C PHE A 21 3.64 17.88 5.16
N LEU A 22 2.32 17.97 4.94
CA LEU A 22 1.50 16.77 4.74
C LEU A 22 1.80 16.08 3.39
N ASP A 23 2.05 16.86 2.33
CA ASP A 23 2.44 16.32 1.02
C ASP A 23 3.82 15.64 1.02
N PHE A 24 4.70 16.00 1.95
CA PHE A 24 5.96 15.30 2.14
C PHE A 24 5.73 13.87 2.66
N PHE A 25 4.85 13.69 3.64
CA PHE A 25 4.53 12.36 4.19
C PHE A 25 3.65 11.50 3.29
N SER A 26 3.07 12.06 2.22
CA SER A 26 2.32 11.28 1.22
C SER A 26 3.20 10.66 0.12
N ARG A 27 4.52 10.82 0.20
CA ARG A 27 5.48 10.24 -0.74
C ARG A 27 6.35 9.21 -0.02
N VAL A 28 6.20 7.95 -0.37
CA VAL A 28 6.87 6.82 0.29
C VAL A 28 7.74 6.08 -0.72
N HIS A 29 9.03 5.92 -0.42
CA HIS A 29 9.92 5.14 -1.28
C HIS A 29 9.50 3.66 -1.25
N PRO A 30 9.47 2.92 -2.37
CA PRO A 30 9.00 1.52 -2.43
C PRO A 30 9.71 0.53 -1.48
N ILE A 31 10.87 0.90 -0.95
CA ILE A 31 11.64 0.08 0.00
C ILE A 31 11.13 0.18 1.44
N VAL A 32 10.41 1.25 1.78
CA VAL A 32 10.00 1.56 3.15
C VAL A 32 9.15 0.45 3.77
N PRO A 33 8.13 -0.13 3.09
CA PRO A 33 7.38 -1.25 3.64
C PRO A 33 8.28 -2.44 4.00
N ALA A 34 9.24 -2.79 3.14
CA ALA A 34 10.16 -3.88 3.39
C ALA A 34 11.04 -3.61 4.63
N LEU A 35 11.57 -2.38 4.77
CA LEU A 35 12.40 -2.00 5.92
C LEU A 35 11.63 -2.03 7.24
N ILE A 36 10.32 -1.80 7.23
CA ILE A 36 9.47 -1.83 8.43
C ILE A 36 9.03 -3.26 8.73
N PHE A 37 8.39 -3.91 7.75
CA PHE A 37 7.67 -5.16 7.98
C PHE A 37 8.58 -6.38 7.97
N VAL A 38 9.66 -6.43 7.18
CA VAL A 38 10.56 -7.60 7.18
C VAL A 38 11.20 -7.80 8.57
N PRO A 39 11.80 -6.78 9.22
CA PRO A 39 12.31 -6.96 10.58
C PRO A 39 11.23 -7.33 11.60
N ALA A 40 10.02 -6.77 11.49
CA ALA A 40 8.91 -7.09 12.39
C ALA A 40 8.45 -8.55 12.24
N ILE A 41 8.32 -9.03 11.00
CA ILE A 41 7.96 -10.42 10.68
C ILE A 41 9.05 -11.37 11.19
N LEU A 42 10.32 -11.09 10.88
CA LEU A 42 11.45 -11.92 11.33
C LEU A 42 11.55 -11.95 12.85
N GLY A 43 11.46 -10.79 13.51
CA GLY A 43 11.49 -10.70 14.97
C GLY A 43 10.35 -11.49 15.62
N SER A 44 9.13 -11.39 15.07
CA SER A 44 7.96 -12.14 15.56
C SER A 44 8.13 -13.64 15.35
N PHE A 45 8.62 -14.06 14.18
CA PHE A 45 8.84 -15.47 13.86
C PHE A 45 9.95 -16.09 14.73
N LEU A 46 11.10 -15.42 14.85
CA LEU A 46 12.21 -15.85 15.70
C LEU A 46 11.83 -15.87 17.19
N THR A 47 10.91 -15.01 17.61
CA THR A 47 10.35 -15.00 18.97
C THR A 47 9.43 -16.20 19.22
N ALA A 48 8.71 -16.64 18.19
CA ALA A 48 7.85 -17.82 18.23
C ALA A 48 8.68 -19.11 18.26
N VAL A 49 9.74 -19.18 17.46
CA VAL A 49 10.76 -20.24 17.52
C VAL A 49 11.41 -20.18 18.90
N GLY A 50 11.27 -21.26 19.68
CA GLY A 50 11.72 -21.30 21.08
C GLY A 50 10.67 -20.95 22.13
N ARG A 51 9.46 -20.50 21.73
CA ARG A 51 8.27 -20.40 22.60
C ARG A 51 7.20 -21.42 22.29
N MET A 52 7.22 -22.01 21.10
CA MET A 52 6.31 -23.08 20.67
C MET A 52 7.03 -24.08 19.77
N PRO A 53 6.47 -25.29 19.54
CA PRO A 53 7.01 -26.22 18.56
C PRO A 53 7.09 -25.60 17.17
N ASP A 54 8.17 -25.89 16.45
CA ASP A 54 8.50 -25.28 15.17
C ASP A 54 7.40 -25.49 14.12
N GLU A 55 6.78 -26.69 14.10
CA GLU A 55 5.68 -27.01 13.21
C GLU A 55 4.46 -26.11 13.45
N LYS A 56 4.21 -25.70 14.69
CA LYS A 56 3.11 -24.76 15.02
C LYS A 56 3.47 -23.34 14.61
N ALA A 57 4.71 -22.91 14.80
CA ALA A 57 5.17 -21.59 14.36
C ALA A 57 5.05 -21.44 12.83
N ILE A 58 5.47 -22.48 12.09
CA ILE A 58 5.34 -22.53 10.63
C ILE A 58 3.85 -22.54 10.23
N ALA A 59 3.02 -23.36 10.88
CA ALA A 59 1.59 -23.41 10.59
C ALA A 59 0.90 -22.04 10.78
N TRP A 60 1.24 -21.31 11.85
CA TRP A 60 0.71 -19.97 12.08
C TRP A 60 1.22 -18.94 11.08
N ALA A 61 2.50 -19.01 10.67
CA ALA A 61 3.03 -18.14 9.63
C ALA A 61 2.29 -18.37 8.28
N LEU A 62 2.07 -19.62 7.91
CA LEU A 62 1.30 -19.98 6.70
C LEU A 62 -0.17 -19.56 6.79
N ALA A 63 -0.81 -19.77 7.94
CA ALA A 63 -2.19 -19.33 8.17
C ALA A 63 -2.31 -17.80 8.09
N GLY A 64 -1.35 -17.08 8.67
CA GLY A 64 -1.26 -15.61 8.58
C GLY A 64 -1.08 -15.13 7.15
N TYR A 65 -0.22 -15.79 6.35
CA TYR A 65 -0.06 -15.49 4.93
C TYR A 65 -1.35 -15.73 4.13
N LEU A 66 -2.03 -16.87 4.35
CA LEU A 66 -3.32 -17.15 3.71
C LEU A 66 -4.37 -16.11 4.09
N LEU A 67 -4.47 -15.76 5.37
CA LEU A 67 -5.36 -14.71 5.84
C LEU A 67 -5.03 -13.37 5.17
N TRP A 68 -3.74 -13.02 5.06
CA TRP A 68 -3.30 -11.83 4.36
C TRP A 68 -3.77 -11.81 2.90
N THR A 69 -3.64 -12.91 2.15
CA THR A 69 -4.12 -12.93 0.75
C THR A 69 -5.63 -12.72 0.63
N LEU A 70 -6.41 -13.21 1.60
CA LEU A 70 -7.85 -12.95 1.66
C LEU A 70 -8.15 -11.49 2.02
N THR A 71 -7.43 -10.95 3.00
CA THR A 71 -7.53 -9.54 3.39
C THR A 71 -7.17 -8.62 2.23
N GLU A 72 -6.06 -8.87 1.54
CA GLU A 72 -5.61 -8.14 0.36
C GLU A 72 -6.72 -8.11 -0.70
N TYR A 73 -7.25 -9.27 -1.07
CA TYR A 73 -8.29 -9.38 -2.09
C TYR A 73 -9.55 -8.56 -1.73
N TRP A 74 -10.09 -8.75 -0.52
CA TRP A 74 -11.33 -8.09 -0.12
C TRP A 74 -11.13 -6.61 0.16
N MET A 75 -10.01 -6.21 0.75
CA MET A 75 -9.69 -4.80 0.97
C MET A 75 -9.53 -4.07 -0.37
N HIS A 76 -8.79 -4.66 -1.32
CA HIS A 76 -8.63 -4.07 -2.64
C HIS A 76 -9.97 -3.96 -3.37
N ARG A 77 -10.76 -5.04 -3.38
CA ARG A 77 -12.03 -5.06 -4.10
C ARG A 77 -13.12 -4.20 -3.48
N LEU A 78 -13.26 -4.20 -2.15
CA LEU A 78 -14.39 -3.57 -1.47
C LEU A 78 -14.08 -2.18 -0.93
N VAL A 79 -12.85 -1.93 -0.49
CA VAL A 79 -12.47 -0.67 0.15
C VAL A 79 -11.76 0.22 -0.86
N PHE A 80 -10.71 -0.29 -1.51
CA PHE A 80 -9.90 0.53 -2.41
C PHE A 80 -10.62 0.85 -3.72
N HIS A 81 -11.57 0.02 -4.15
CA HIS A 81 -12.43 0.27 -5.31
C HIS A 81 -13.84 0.74 -4.96
N PHE A 82 -14.06 1.18 -3.72
CA PHE A 82 -15.24 1.97 -3.39
C PHE A 82 -14.98 3.43 -3.79
N GLU A 83 -15.64 3.87 -4.85
CA GLU A 83 -15.42 5.18 -5.48
C GLU A 83 -16.67 6.07 -5.36
N PRO A 84 -16.81 6.83 -4.25
CA PRO A 84 -17.85 7.85 -4.15
C PRO A 84 -17.63 8.93 -5.19
N GLU A 85 -18.71 9.42 -5.80
CA GLU A 85 -18.63 10.44 -6.86
C GLU A 85 -18.22 11.82 -6.31
N GLU A 86 -18.66 12.17 -5.09
CA GLU A 86 -18.45 13.50 -4.53
C GLU A 86 -18.15 13.51 -3.02
N GLY A 87 -17.72 14.67 -2.53
CA GLY A 87 -17.53 14.96 -1.11
C GLY A 87 -16.28 14.33 -0.49
N ILE A 88 -16.29 14.19 0.83
CA ILE A 88 -15.14 13.70 1.61
C ILE A 88 -14.80 12.25 1.23
N GLY A 89 -15.81 11.44 0.90
CA GLY A 89 -15.60 10.05 0.48
C GLY A 89 -14.77 9.94 -0.80
N ALA A 90 -15.11 10.72 -1.83
CA ALA A 90 -14.37 10.78 -3.09
C ALA A 90 -12.92 11.19 -2.86
N ARG A 91 -12.72 12.18 -1.98
CA ARG A 91 -11.40 12.68 -1.59
C ARG A 91 -10.55 11.63 -0.87
N LEU A 92 -11.14 10.89 0.06
CA LEU A 92 -10.46 9.81 0.79
C LEU A 92 -10.12 8.64 -0.14
N HIS A 93 -11.04 8.23 -1.01
CA HIS A 93 -10.79 7.22 -2.04
C HIS A 93 -9.58 7.61 -2.90
N TRP A 94 -9.54 8.86 -3.38
CA TRP A 94 -8.43 9.33 -4.19
C TRP A 94 -7.08 9.29 -3.46
N ILE A 95 -7.06 9.64 -2.17
CA ILE A 95 -5.86 9.58 -1.31
C ILE A 95 -5.38 8.13 -1.12
N ILE A 96 -6.30 7.20 -0.89
CA ILE A 96 -5.98 5.80 -0.53
C ILE A 96 -5.61 4.97 -1.77
N HIS A 97 -6.31 5.16 -2.89
CA HIS A 97 -6.15 4.30 -4.06
C HIS A 97 -6.28 5.01 -5.41
N GLY A 98 -7.14 6.01 -5.53
CA GLY A 98 -7.40 6.67 -6.82
C GLY A 98 -6.15 7.31 -7.45
N VAL A 99 -5.26 7.90 -6.65
CA VAL A 99 -4.00 8.51 -7.14
C VAL A 99 -3.10 7.50 -7.85
N HIS A 100 -3.12 6.23 -7.44
CA HIS A 100 -2.36 5.17 -8.10
C HIS A 100 -2.95 4.82 -9.47
N HIS A 101 -4.28 4.84 -9.63
CA HIS A 101 -4.93 4.63 -10.92
C HIS A 101 -4.67 5.78 -11.89
N ASP A 102 -4.67 7.02 -11.40
CA ASP A 102 -4.36 8.20 -12.21
C ASP A 102 -2.88 8.25 -12.65
N HIS A 103 -1.98 7.85 -11.74
CA HIS A 103 -0.52 7.94 -11.92
C HIS A 103 0.18 6.62 -11.58
N PRO A 104 -0.06 5.55 -12.37
CA PRO A 104 0.40 4.20 -12.04
C PRO A 104 1.92 4.04 -12.05
N ASN A 105 2.64 4.99 -12.67
CA ASN A 105 4.09 5.00 -12.74
C ASN A 105 4.74 6.02 -11.79
N ASP A 106 4.01 6.60 -10.83
CA ASP A 106 4.61 7.36 -9.71
C ASP A 106 5.18 6.38 -8.67
N PRO A 107 6.52 6.21 -8.59
CA PRO A 107 7.12 5.26 -7.66
C PRO A 107 6.92 5.65 -6.19
N MET A 108 6.62 6.92 -5.90
CA MET A 108 6.47 7.41 -4.53
C MET A 108 5.04 7.23 -3.97
N ARG A 109 4.11 6.74 -4.79
CA ARG A 109 2.68 6.57 -4.44
C ARG A 109 2.11 5.23 -4.88
N LEU A 110 2.99 4.26 -5.08
CA LEU A 110 2.63 2.91 -5.48
C LEU A 110 2.38 2.02 -4.26
N VAL A 111 3.20 2.19 -3.23
CA VAL A 111 3.09 1.42 -2.00
C VAL A 111 2.20 2.14 -1.00
N MET A 112 1.42 1.35 -0.27
CA MET A 112 0.72 1.76 0.94
C MET A 112 1.66 1.66 2.15
#